data_AF-A0A149VUH4-F1
#
_entry.id   AF-A0A149VUH4-F1
#
_cell.length_a   1.000
_cell.length_b   1.000
_cell.length_c   1.000
_cell.angle_alpha   90.00
_cell.angle_beta   90.00
_cell.angle_gamma   90.00
#
_symmetry.space_group_name_H-M   'P 1'
#
loop_
_entity.id
_entity.type
_entity.pdbx_description
1 polymer ?
#
loop_
_entity_poly.entity_id
_entity_poly.type
_entity_poly.pdbx_seq_one_letter_code
_entity_poly.pdbx_strand_id
1 'polypeptide(L)'
;MFYLKWIIRILVFILLLGFAIKNVEPVTVKYFLNYQWQGPLIVFLLVFFISGVVVGLLVAMGSLFKQRRELQRLRRELNQLEKVNELTSQPKPIRDISTAAHIDAV
;
A
#
# COMPACT_ATOMS: atom_id res chain seq x y z
N MET A 1 -4.15 -3.22 12.58
CA MET A 1 -3.42 -2.03 13.09
C MET A 1 -3.69 -0.80 12.21
N PHE A 2 -4.92 -0.27 12.22
CA PHE A 2 -5.28 0.97 11.50
C PHE A 2 -5.45 2.19 12.43
N TYR A 3 -5.52 1.94 13.74
CA TYR A 3 -5.78 2.95 14.75
C TYR A 3 -4.68 4.01 14.85
N LEU A 4 -3.41 3.61 14.75
CA LEU A 4 -2.29 4.55 14.88
C LEU A 4 -2.30 5.63 13.79
N LYS A 5 -2.65 5.26 12.55
CA LYS A 5 -2.80 6.21 11.43
C LYS A 5 -4.00 7.16 11.63
N TRP A 6 -5.09 6.64 12.20
CA TRP A 6 -6.28 7.42 12.50
C TRP A 6 -6.05 8.42 13.64
N ILE A 7 -5.36 7.97 14.70
CA ILE A 7 -4.94 8.79 15.84
C ILE A 7 -4.03 9.93 15.39
N ILE A 8 -3.05 9.66 14.53
CA ILE A 8 -2.18 10.71 13.99
C ILE A 8 -3.00 11.74 13.19
N ARG A 9 -3.96 11.29 12.36
CA ARG A 9 -4.85 12.20 11.63
C ARG A 9 -5.70 13.08 12.55
N ILE A 10 -6.29 12.49 13.59
CA ILE A 10 -7.10 13.22 14.58
C ILE A 10 -6.21 14.21 15.34
N LEU A 11 -5.03 13.79 15.79
CA LEU A 11 -4.13 14.63 16.56
C LEU A 11 -3.68 15.85 15.75
N VAL A 12 -3.31 15.63 14.48
CA VAL A 12 -3.00 16.72 13.55
C VAL A 12 -4.21 17.63 13.38
N PHE A 13 -5.41 17.09 13.14
CA PHE A 13 -6.62 17.90 13.00
C PHE A 13 -6.93 18.76 14.23
N ILE A 14 -6.81 18.20 15.44
CA ILE A 14 -7.06 18.92 16.70
C ILE A 14 -6.00 20.01 16.90
N LEU A 15 -4.73 19.74 16.60
CA LEU A 15 -3.67 20.75 16.61
C LEU A 15 -4.00 21.88 15.62
N LEU A 16 -4.41 21.53 14.40
CA LEU A 16 -4.74 22.51 13.37
C LEU A 16 -5.93 23.39 13.77
N LEU A 17 -6.99 22.76 14.29
CA LEU A 17 -8.22 23.42 14.73
C LEU A 17 -7.98 24.30 15.97
N GLY A 18 -7.26 23.78 16.96
CA GLY A 18 -6.90 24.54 18.16
C GLY A 18 -6.04 25.75 17.81
N PHE A 19 -5.11 25.59 16.88
CA PHE A 19 -4.27 26.68 16.37
C PHE A 19 -5.09 27.71 15.61
N ALA A 20 -6.05 27.29 14.78
CA ALA A 20 -6.99 28.18 14.09
C ALA A 20 -7.79 29.06 15.07
N ILE A 21 -8.36 28.45 16.11
CA ILE A 21 -9.17 29.14 17.11
C ILE A 21 -8.31 30.11 17.94
N LYS A 22 -7.10 29.71 18.33
CA LYS A 22 -6.20 30.56 19.13
C LYS A 22 -5.52 31.66 18.34
N ASN A 23 -5.37 31.51 17.02
CA ASN A 23 -4.57 32.41 16.19
C ASN A 23 -5.39 32.97 15.00
N VAL A 24 -6.61 33.41 15.30
CA VAL A 24 -7.45 34.21 14.40
C VAL A 24 -6.80 35.58 14.13
N GLU A 25 -5.91 36.03 15.01
CA GLU A 25 -5.14 37.26 14.84
C GLU A 25 -4.08 37.13 13.72
N PRO A 26 -3.85 38.21 12.94
CA PRO A 26 -2.84 38.23 11.90
C PRO A 26 -1.43 38.11 12.53
N VAL A 27 -0.70 37.06 12.16
CA VAL A 27 0.68 36.84 12.63
C VAL A 27 1.66 37.40 11.59
N THR A 28 2.61 38.19 12.07
CA THR A 28 3.69 38.73 11.25
C THR A 28 4.80 37.69 11.10
N VAL A 29 4.93 37.11 9.91
CA VAL A 29 6.06 36.25 9.56
C VAL A 29 7.21 37.14 9.11
N LYS A 30 8.30 37.13 9.88
CA LYS A 30 9.53 37.85 9.54
C LYS A 30 10.39 36.96 8.65
N TYR A 31 10.46 37.31 7.37
CA TYR A 31 11.36 36.66 6.43
C TYR A 31 12.75 37.30 6.49
N PHE A 32 13.74 36.59 5.94
CA PHE A 32 15.09 37.13 5.75
C PHE A 32 15.01 38.39 4.85
N LEU A 33 15.75 39.46 5.16
CA LEU A 33 15.70 40.82 4.55
C LEU A 33 14.60 41.79 5.06
N ASN A 34 14.22 41.75 6.34
CA ASN A 34 13.21 42.66 6.93
C ASN A 34 11.83 42.63 6.25
N TYR A 35 11.57 41.64 5.40
CA TYR A 35 10.29 41.48 4.73
C TYR A 35 9.28 40.90 5.73
N GLN A 36 8.26 41.68 6.05
CA GLN A 36 7.24 41.30 7.03
C GLN A 36 5.95 40.98 6.28
N TRP A 37 5.63 39.69 6.19
CA TRP A 37 4.38 39.26 5.59
C TRP A 37 3.36 39.00 6.69
N GLN A 38 2.25 39.73 6.63
CA GLN A 38 1.18 39.68 7.62
C GLN A 38 0.04 38.87 7.02
N GLY A 39 -0.25 37.73 7.63
CA GLY A 39 -1.32 36.85 7.18
C GLY A 39 -1.91 36.09 8.35
N PRO A 40 -3.21 35.74 8.30
CA PRO A 40 -3.81 34.92 9.33
C PRO A 40 -3.12 33.56 9.34
N LEU A 41 -2.74 33.11 10.53
CA LEU A 41 -1.88 31.95 10.75
C LEU A 41 -2.44 30.65 10.14
N ILE A 42 -3.77 30.61 9.99
CA ILE A 42 -4.54 29.55 9.33
C ILE A 42 -4.05 29.23 7.91
N VAL A 43 -3.57 30.22 7.15
CA VAL A 43 -3.15 30.04 5.74
C VAL A 43 -1.89 29.19 5.65
N PHE A 44 -0.89 29.50 6.49
CA PHE A 44 0.35 28.73 6.57
C PHE A 44 0.08 27.28 6.99
N LEU A 45 -0.86 27.12 7.91
CA LEU A 45 -1.32 25.83 8.39
C LEU A 45 -1.94 24.98 7.28
N LEU A 46 -2.79 25.61 6.46
CA LEU A 46 -3.42 25.00 5.29
C LEU A 46 -2.39 24.54 4.27
N VAL A 47 -1.37 25.37 4.00
CA VAL A 47 -0.27 25.03 3.07
C VAL A 47 0.52 23.83 3.59
N PHE A 48 0.89 23.81 4.86
CA PHE A 48 1.57 22.67 5.49
C PHE A 48 0.71 21.40 5.49
N PHE A 49 -0.61 21.55 5.69
CA PHE A 49 -1.52 20.42 5.63
C PHE A 49 -1.60 19.83 4.21
N ILE A 50 -1.78 20.68 3.19
CA ILE A 50 -1.82 20.26 1.79
C ILE A 50 -0.51 19.58 1.41
N SER A 51 0.64 20.16 1.78
CA SER A 51 1.95 19.54 1.49
C SER A 51 2.10 18.18 2.19
N GLY A 52 1.67 18.07 3.45
CA GLY A 52 1.63 16.81 4.18
C GLY A 52 0.74 15.76 3.52
N VAL A 53 -0.43 16.14 2.99
CA VAL A 53 -1.33 15.24 2.24
C VAL A 53 -0.67 14.78 0.95
N VAL A 54 -0.03 15.67 0.20
CA VAL A 54 0.67 15.32 -1.05
C VAL A 54 1.80 14.34 -0.77
N VAL A 55 2.65 14.62 0.22
CA VAL A 55 3.75 13.71 0.61
C VAL A 55 3.20 12.36 1.07
N GLY A 56 2.15 12.37 1.90
CA GLY A 56 1.49 11.14 2.36
C GLY A 56 0.93 10.31 1.20
N LEU A 57 0.33 10.96 0.20
CA LEU A 57 -0.18 10.31 -0.99
C LEU A 57 0.95 9.71 -1.84
N LEU A 58 2.05 10.43 -2.04
CA LEU A 58 3.22 9.95 -2.76
C LEU A 58 3.81 8.68 -2.10
N VAL A 59 3.93 8.68 -0.78
CA VAL A 59 4.41 7.51 -0.02
C VAL A 59 3.45 6.32 -0.18
N ALA A 60 2.14 6.55 -0.04
CA ALA A 60 1.14 5.52 -0.20
C ALA A 60 1.15 4.92 -1.62
N MET A 61 1.27 5.77 -2.64
CA MET A 61 1.35 5.35 -4.04
C MET A 61 2.57 4.47 -4.27
N GLY A 62 3.73 4.84 -3.72
CA GLY A 62 4.94 4.01 -3.73
C GLY A 62 4.74 2.62 -3.09
N SER A 63 4.02 2.54 -1.97
CA SER A 63 3.73 1.24 -1.33
C SER A 63 2.80 0.36 -2.16
N LEU A 64 1.79 0.95 -2.82
CA LEU A 64 0.84 0.23 -3.65
C LEU A 64 1.52 -0.40 -4.88
N PHE A 65 2.51 0.28 -5.47
CA PHE A 65 3.30 -0.27 -6.56
C PHE A 65 4.11 -1.51 -6.15
N LYS A 66 4.71 -1.50 -4.94
CA LYS A 66 5.43 -2.66 -4.42
C LYS A 66 4.48 -3.84 -4.16
N GLN A 67 3.34 -3.57 -3.53
CA GLN A 67 2.32 -4.59 -3.26
C GLN A 67 1.77 -5.24 -4.54
N ARG A 68 1.59 -4.46 -5.62
CA ARG A 68 1.16 -5.01 -6.91
C ARG A 68 2.17 -5.98 -7.51
N ARG A 69 3.48 -5.74 -7.33
CA ARG A 69 4.53 -6.67 -7.78
C ARG A 69 4.53 -7.98 -6.99
N GLU A 70 4.32 -7.90 -5.69
CA GLU A 70 4.20 -9.08 -4.82
C GLU A 70 2.96 -9.91 -5.18
N LEU A 71 1.81 -9.27 -5.43
CA LEU A 71 0.60 -9.96 -5.90
C LEU A 71 0.81 -10.70 -7.23
N GLN A 72 1.58 -10.13 -8.16
CA GLN A 72 1.90 -10.80 -9.42
C GLN A 72 2.86 -11.99 -9.22
N ARG A 73 3.83 -11.89 -8.31
CA ARG A 73 4.70 -13.02 -7.97
C ARG A 73 3.92 -14.16 -7.31
N LEU A 74 3.09 -13.83 -6.33
CA LEU A 74 2.28 -14.81 -5.61
C LEU A 74 1.29 -15.54 -6.55
N ARG A 75 0.67 -14.82 -7.50
CA ARG A 75 -0.16 -15.44 -8.55
C ARG A 75 0.62 -16.40 -9.47
N ARG A 76 1.89 -16.10 -9.76
CA ARG A 76 2.72 -16.99 -10.59
C ARG A 76 3.10 -18.26 -9.85
N GLU A 77 3.40 -18.16 -8.56
CA GLU A 77 3.68 -19.33 -7.71
C GLU A 77 2.46 -20.24 -7.60
N LEU A 78 1.26 -19.70 -7.41
CA LEU A 78 0.02 -20.48 -7.42
C LEU A 78 -0.19 -21.24 -8.74
N ASN A 79 -0.01 -20.58 -9.88
CA ASN A 79 -0.14 -21.23 -11.20
C ASN A 79 0.93 -22.32 -11.44
N GLN A 80 2.12 -22.18 -10.86
CA GLN A 80 3.16 -23.21 -10.97
C GLN A 80 2.85 -24.42 -10.08
N LEU A 81 2.38 -24.18 -8.86
CA LEU A 81 1.92 -25.23 -7.96
C LEU A 81 0.74 -26.00 -8.55
N GLU A 82 -0.20 -25.31 -9.19
CA GLU A 82 -1.34 -25.94 -9.89
C GLU A 82 -0.85 -26.83 -11.05
N LYS A 83 0.08 -26.34 -11.89
CA LYS A 83 0.68 -27.16 -12.97
C LYS A 83 1.48 -28.36 -12.47
N VAL A 84 2.26 -28.21 -11.40
CA VAL A 84 2.99 -29.34 -10.80
C VAL A 84 2.00 -30.34 -10.24
N ASN A 85 0.95 -29.87 -9.57
CA ASN A 85 -0.11 -30.72 -9.06
C ASN A 85 -0.81 -31.48 -10.19
N GLU A 86 -1.13 -30.84 -11.32
CA GLU A 86 -1.67 -31.48 -12.53
C GLU A 86 -0.72 -32.54 -13.12
N LEU A 87 0.60 -32.27 -13.14
CA LEU A 87 1.61 -33.22 -13.62
C LEU A 87 1.79 -34.43 -12.68
N THR A 88 1.62 -34.24 -11.37
CA THR A 88 1.58 -35.34 -10.38
C THR A 88 0.21 -36.00 -10.24
N SER A 89 -0.86 -35.36 -10.73
CA SER A 89 -2.25 -35.88 -10.75
C SER A 89 -2.55 -36.65 -12.03
N GLN A 90 -1.68 -36.61 -13.05
CA GLN A 90 -1.75 -37.55 -14.15
C GLN A 90 -1.60 -38.96 -13.55
N PRO A 91 -2.64 -39.81 -13.67
CA PRO A 91 -2.54 -41.17 -13.20
C PRO A 91 -1.40 -41.80 -13.99
N LYS A 92 -0.36 -42.24 -13.27
CA LYS A 92 0.65 -43.16 -13.78
C LYS A 92 -0.15 -44.20 -14.60
N PRO A 93 0.06 -44.30 -15.93
CA PRO A 93 -0.65 -45.31 -16.68
C PRO A 93 -0.25 -46.60 -16.01
N ILE A 94 -1.22 -47.22 -15.33
CA ILE A 94 -1.07 -48.57 -14.84
C ILE A 94 -0.86 -49.33 -16.13
N ARG A 95 0.42 -49.61 -16.44
CA ARG A 95 0.79 -50.55 -17.48
C ARG A 95 -0.02 -51.78 -17.12
N ASP A 96 -1.03 -51.98 -17.93
CA ASP A 96 -1.92 -53.10 -17.99
C ASP A 96 -1.05 -54.35 -18.09
N ILE A 97 -0.72 -54.89 -16.93
CA ILE A 97 -0.09 -56.20 -16.75
C ILE A 97 -0.94 -57.30 -17.39
N SER A 98 -2.17 -57.00 -17.81
CA SER A 98 -3.07 -57.85 -18.58
C SER A 98 -2.57 -58.15 -20.00
N THR A 99 -1.68 -57.34 -20.58
CA THR A 99 -1.09 -57.63 -21.90
C THR A 99 0.04 -58.66 -21.81
N ALA A 100 0.69 -58.83 -20.65
CA ALA A 100 1.72 -59.84 -20.44
C ALA A 100 1.16 -61.25 -20.17
N ALA A 101 -0.10 -61.39 -19.74
CA ALA A 101 -0.69 -62.68 -19.37
C ALA A 101 -1.38 -63.43 -20.53
N HIS A 102 -1.60 -62.78 -21.68
CA HIS A 102 -2.31 -63.41 -22.81
C HIS A 102 -1.36 -64.07 -23.85
N ILE A 103 -0.05 -63.84 -23.74
CA ILE A 103 0.94 -64.36 -24.70
C ILE A 103 1.37 -65.81 -24.40
N ASP A 104 1.12 -66.31 -23.19
CA ASP A 104 1.53 -67.67 -22.77
C ASP A 104 0.44 -68.76 -22.98
N ALA A 105 -0.58 -68.51 -23.80
CA ALA A 105 -1.72 -69.42 -24.01
C ALA A 105 -1.94 -69.87 -25.47
N VAL A 106 -0.89 -69.91 -26.29
CA VAL A 106 -0.88 -70.49 -27.65
C VAL A 106 0.39 -71.32 -27.83
#